data_AF-A0A627LWB8-F1
#
_entry.id   AF-A0A627LWB8-F1
#
_cell.length_a   1.000
_cell.length_b   1.000
_cell.length_c   1.000
_cell.angle_alpha   90.00
_cell.angle_beta   90.00
_cell.angle_gamma   90.00
#
_symmetry.space_group_name_H-M   'P 1'
#
loop_
_entity.id
_entity.type
_entity.pdbx_description
1 polymer ?
#
loop_
_entity_poly.entity_id
_entity_poly.type
_entity_poly.pdbx_seq_one_letter_code
_entity_poly.pdbx_strand_id
1 'polypeptide(L)'
;MLQVVYNWPWATIWAAASALFTATTAFIAFWAMRVWRQQEALKAKMALKMAVAEYSNSLSQLPVNFGSPAIRIEKRAELRELRHKLNAILNAVLICEQMLEEYPRVVSCCRSLPEAHKDYVRGLDNNIHVKYCCHLILSQQFVFK
;
A
#
# COMPACT_ATOMS: atom_id res chain seq x y z
N MET A 1 -13.50 12.54 -54.61
CA MET A 1 -13.21 11.64 -53.46
C MET A 1 -14.38 10.73 -53.11
N LEU A 2 -15.63 11.20 -53.10
CA LEU A 2 -16.81 10.35 -52.82
C LEU A 2 -17.06 9.23 -53.85
N GLN A 3 -16.74 9.43 -55.13
CA GLN A 3 -16.90 8.40 -56.18
C GLN A 3 -15.96 7.19 -56.02
N VAL A 4 -14.81 7.34 -55.36
CA VAL A 4 -13.84 6.25 -55.17
C VAL A 4 -14.30 5.28 -54.09
N VAL A 5 -15.00 5.79 -53.07
CA VAL A 5 -15.55 4.97 -51.97
C VAL A 5 -16.74 4.12 -52.45
N TYR A 6 -17.49 4.59 -53.45
CA TYR A 6 -18.67 3.89 -53.96
C TYR A 6 -18.34 2.67 -54.83
N ASN A 7 -17.15 2.62 -55.44
CA ASN A 7 -16.67 1.50 -56.24
C ASN A 7 -15.86 0.46 -55.44
N TRP A 8 -15.79 0.59 -54.12
CA TRP A 8 -15.06 -0.36 -53.28
C TRP A 8 -15.83 -1.68 -53.14
N PRO A 9 -15.16 -2.85 -53.26
CA PRO A 9 -15.78 -4.13 -52.97
C PRO A 9 -16.36 -4.12 -51.55
N TRP A 10 -17.57 -4.62 -51.37
CA TRP A 10 -18.25 -4.65 -50.07
C TRP A 10 -17.40 -5.26 -48.94
N ALA A 11 -16.58 -6.26 -49.28
CA ALA A 11 -15.62 -6.87 -48.37
C ALA A 11 -14.56 -5.88 -47.82
N THR A 12 -14.09 -4.93 -48.63
CA THR A 12 -13.11 -3.91 -48.21
C THR A 12 -13.73 -2.86 -47.27
N ILE A 13 -14.99 -2.52 -47.47
CA ILE A 13 -15.75 -1.62 -46.59
C ILE A 13 -15.93 -2.26 -45.22
N TRP A 14 -16.34 -3.53 -45.18
CA TRP A 14 -16.44 -4.28 -43.92
C TRP A 14 -15.10 -4.52 -43.25
N ALA A 15 -14.04 -4.83 -44.00
CA ALA A 15 -12.71 -4.98 -43.44
C ALA A 15 -12.21 -3.69 -42.79
N ALA A 16 -12.44 -2.53 -43.42
CA ALA A 16 -12.11 -1.23 -42.84
C ALA A 16 -12.95 -0.93 -41.59
N ALA A 17 -14.26 -1.24 -41.61
CA ALA A 17 -15.13 -1.09 -40.44
C ALA A 17 -14.66 -1.99 -39.27
N SER A 18 -14.38 -3.27 -39.52
CA SER A 18 -13.85 -4.19 -38.51
C SER A 18 -12.51 -3.73 -37.96
N ALA A 19 -11.59 -3.25 -38.81
CA ALA A 19 -10.30 -2.73 -38.38
C ALA A 19 -10.46 -1.52 -37.44
N LEU A 20 -11.42 -0.63 -37.68
CA LEU A 20 -11.72 0.49 -36.79
C LEU A 20 -12.23 0.02 -35.43
N PHE A 21 -13.13 -0.97 -35.40
CA PHE A 21 -13.60 -1.58 -34.15
C PHE A 21 -12.47 -2.27 -33.38
N THR A 22 -11.58 -2.99 -34.07
CA THR A 22 -10.42 -3.60 -33.42
C THR A 22 -9.45 -2.56 -32.87
N ALA A 23 -9.18 -1.48 -33.60
CA ALA A 23 -8.29 -0.40 -33.15
C ALA A 23 -8.86 0.32 -31.91
N THR A 24 -10.16 0.61 -31.90
CA THR A 24 -10.84 1.22 -30.74
C THR A 24 -10.84 0.28 -29.53
N THR A 25 -11.09 -1.01 -29.74
CA THR A 25 -11.01 -2.02 -28.67
C THR A 25 -9.61 -2.11 -28.09
N ALA A 26 -8.57 -2.11 -28.94
CA ALA A 26 -7.18 -2.12 -28.50
C ALA A 26 -6.82 -0.86 -27.69
N PHE A 27 -7.32 0.30 -28.10
CA PHE A 27 -7.13 1.55 -27.38
C PHE A 27 -7.80 1.53 -26.00
N ILE A 28 -9.03 1.04 -25.92
CA ILE A 28 -9.76 0.89 -24.66
C ILE A 28 -9.05 -0.11 -23.75
N ALA A 29 -8.61 -1.25 -24.27
CA ALA A 29 -7.87 -2.26 -23.51
C ALA A 29 -6.55 -1.69 -22.96
N PHE A 30 -5.83 -0.90 -23.76
CA PHE A 30 -4.62 -0.22 -23.32
C PHE A 30 -4.91 0.77 -22.17
N TRP A 31 -5.97 1.56 -22.27
CA TRP A 31 -6.40 2.46 -21.20
C TRP A 31 -6.81 1.70 -19.94
N ALA A 32 -7.57 0.62 -20.08
CA ALA A 32 -7.99 -0.23 -18.97
C ALA A 32 -6.78 -0.81 -18.22
N MET A 33 -5.76 -1.30 -18.95
CA MET A 33 -4.52 -1.79 -18.33
C MET A 33 -3.77 -0.69 -17.57
N ARG A 34 -3.72 0.55 -18.09
CA ARG A 34 -3.09 1.67 -17.37
C ARG A 34 -3.83 2.01 -16.08
N VAL A 35 -5.16 2.09 -16.12
CA VAL A 35 -5.98 2.36 -14.93
C VAL A 35 -5.85 1.22 -13.93
N TRP A 36 -5.82 -0.03 -14.40
CA TRP A 36 -5.67 -1.19 -13.52
C TRP A 36 -4.34 -1.16 -12.76
N ARG A 37 -3.23 -0.81 -13.42
CA ARG A 37 -1.92 -0.66 -12.78
C ARG A 37 -1.92 0.45 -11.72
N GLN A 38 -2.62 1.56 -11.97
CA GLN A 38 -2.79 2.63 -10.96
C GLN A 38 -3.63 2.15 -9.76
N GLN A 39 -4.65 1.33 -9.99
CA GLN A 39 -5.45 0.74 -8.92
C GLN A 39 -4.65 -0.24 -8.06
N GLU A 40 -3.81 -1.08 -8.66
CA GLU A 40 -2.90 -1.98 -7.94
C GLU A 40 -2.00 -1.21 -6.96
N ALA A 41 -1.41 -0.10 -7.44
CA ALA A 41 -0.61 0.78 -6.60
C ALA A 41 -1.44 1.40 -5.46
N LEU A 42 -2.62 1.93 -5.76
CA LEU A 42 -3.51 2.51 -4.73
C LEU A 42 -3.95 1.49 -3.68
N LYS A 43 -4.23 0.24 -4.09
CA LYS A 43 -4.57 -0.85 -3.17
C LYS A 43 -3.40 -1.18 -2.26
N ALA A 44 -2.18 -1.28 -2.80
CA ALA A 44 -0.97 -1.52 -2.02
C ALA A 44 -0.73 -0.41 -0.98
N LYS A 45 -0.91 0.86 -1.38
CA LYS A 45 -0.85 2.02 -0.48
C LYS A 45 -1.85 1.90 0.67
N MET A 46 -3.09 1.59 0.32
CA MET A 46 -4.18 1.49 1.28
C MET A 46 -3.91 0.35 2.27
N ALA A 47 -3.45 -0.81 1.79
CA ALA A 47 -3.08 -1.93 2.64
C ALA A 47 -1.98 -1.54 3.65
N LEU A 48 -0.94 -0.83 3.22
CA LEU A 48 0.11 -0.33 4.11
C LEU A 48 -0.45 0.65 5.16
N LYS A 49 -1.21 1.65 4.74
CA LYS A 49 -1.77 2.65 5.68
C LYS A 49 -2.77 2.02 6.66
N MET A 50 -3.58 1.08 6.20
CA MET A 50 -4.51 0.34 7.06
C MET A 50 -3.74 -0.50 8.09
N ALA A 51 -2.72 -1.25 7.69
CA ALA A 51 -1.89 -2.02 8.61
C ALA A 51 -1.22 -1.14 9.68
N VAL A 52 -0.70 0.02 9.29
CA VAL A 52 -0.09 0.99 10.22
C VAL A 52 -1.14 1.60 11.15
N ALA A 53 -2.34 1.91 10.65
CA ALA A 53 -3.43 2.43 11.46
C ALA A 53 -3.93 1.41 12.49
N GLU A 54 -4.12 0.16 12.10
CA GLU A 54 -4.53 -0.93 12.99
C GLU A 54 -3.50 -1.17 14.10
N TYR A 55 -2.22 -1.18 13.75
CA TYR A 55 -1.13 -1.27 14.71
C TYR A 55 -1.11 -0.09 15.68
N SER A 56 -1.21 1.14 15.18
CA SER A 56 -1.25 2.36 15.98
C SER A 56 -2.45 2.36 16.94
N ASN A 57 -3.60 1.85 16.49
CA ASN A 57 -4.79 1.72 17.31
C ASN A 57 -4.56 0.72 18.46
N SER A 58 -4.05 -0.48 18.16
CA SER A 58 -3.69 -1.44 19.24
C SER A 58 -2.65 -0.88 20.20
N LEU A 59 -1.69 -0.11 19.69
CA LEU A 59 -0.66 0.52 20.52
C LEU A 59 -1.23 1.58 21.47
N SER A 60 -2.32 2.26 21.08
CA SER A 60 -2.99 3.24 21.94
C SER A 60 -3.77 2.61 23.09
N GLN A 61 -4.18 1.34 22.95
CA GLN A 61 -4.88 0.58 23.99
C GLN A 61 -3.91 -0.01 25.02
N LEU A 62 -2.61 -0.03 24.71
CA LEU A 62 -1.56 -0.56 25.58
C LEU A 62 -0.94 0.52 26.48
N PRO A 63 -0.41 0.14 27.65
CA PRO A 63 0.25 1.07 28.55
C PRO A 63 1.47 1.71 27.90
N VAL A 64 1.81 2.94 28.31
CA VAL A 64 2.91 3.72 27.72
C VAL A 64 4.26 3.03 27.88
N ASN A 65 4.45 2.22 28.93
CA ASN A 65 5.67 1.47 29.20
C ASN A 65 5.35 0.11 29.85
N PHE A 66 6.17 -0.89 29.55
CA PHE A 66 6.11 -2.27 30.07
C PHE A 66 7.21 -2.60 31.10
N GLY A 67 7.75 -1.61 31.81
CA GLY A 67 8.82 -1.80 32.79
C GLY A 67 8.54 -2.88 33.84
N SER A 68 7.28 -3.01 34.30
CA SER A 68 6.89 -4.06 35.26
C SER A 68 6.69 -5.43 34.58
N PRO A 69 7.31 -6.50 35.09
CA PRO A 69 7.13 -7.86 34.56
C PRO A 69 5.69 -8.39 34.77
N ALA A 70 4.97 -7.93 35.80
CA ALA A 70 3.58 -8.34 36.04
C ALA A 70 2.64 -7.91 34.90
N ILE A 71 2.80 -6.66 34.44
CA ILE A 71 2.02 -6.09 33.34
C ILE A 71 2.32 -6.83 32.01
N ARG A 72 3.58 -7.23 31.80
CA ARG A 72 3.99 -8.01 30.62
C ARG A 72 3.36 -9.40 30.57
N ILE A 73 3.17 -10.04 31.71
CA ILE A 73 2.53 -11.36 31.80
C ILE A 73 1.03 -11.23 31.54
N GLU A 74 0.38 -10.25 32.16
CA GLU A 74 -1.05 -9.96 32.00
C GLU A 74 -1.39 -9.63 30.54
N LYS A 75 -0.58 -8.78 29.90
CA LYS A 75 -0.81 -8.27 28.54
C LYS A 75 -0.14 -9.09 27.45
N ARG A 76 0.30 -10.31 27.75
CA ARG A 76 1.06 -11.17 26.81
C ARG A 76 0.26 -11.51 25.54
N ALA A 77 -1.06 -11.68 25.64
CA ALA A 77 -1.92 -11.93 24.49
C ALA A 77 -1.95 -10.72 23.54
N GLU A 78 -2.14 -9.52 24.09
CA GLU A 78 -2.18 -8.27 23.32
C GLU A 78 -0.81 -7.96 22.70
N LEU A 79 0.29 -8.25 23.39
CA LEU A 79 1.65 -8.14 22.83
C LEU A 79 1.88 -9.09 21.65
N ARG A 80 1.32 -10.31 21.69
CA ARG A 80 1.41 -11.26 20.57
C ARG A 80 0.61 -10.76 19.37
N GLU A 81 -0.57 -10.18 19.60
CA GLU A 81 -1.38 -9.55 18.56
C GLU A 81 -0.65 -8.34 17.95
N LEU A 82 -0.03 -7.50 18.79
CA LEU A 82 0.76 -6.35 18.36
C LEU A 82 1.92 -6.79 17.44
N ARG A 83 2.60 -7.90 17.76
CA ARG A 83 3.62 -8.49 16.89
C ARG A 83 3.05 -8.98 15.56
N HIS A 84 1.85 -9.55 15.57
CA HIS A 84 1.20 -9.99 14.33
C HIS A 84 0.87 -8.80 13.42
N LYS A 85 0.35 -7.71 14.00
CA LYS A 85 0.10 -6.45 13.30
C LYS A 85 1.38 -5.80 12.77
N LEU A 86 2.49 -5.87 13.52
CA LEU A 86 3.80 -5.43 13.02
C LEU A 86 4.25 -6.25 11.80
N ASN A 87 4.10 -7.57 11.83
CA ASN A 87 4.42 -8.41 10.68
C ASN A 87 3.54 -8.08 9.46
N ALA A 88 2.27 -7.73 9.66
CA ALA A 88 1.40 -7.28 8.58
C ALA A 88 1.91 -5.98 7.93
N ILE A 89 2.43 -5.04 8.72
CA ILE A 89 3.09 -3.84 8.21
C ILE A 89 4.33 -4.21 7.40
N LEU A 90 5.20 -5.07 7.93
CA LEU A 90 6.42 -5.49 7.23
C LEU A 90 6.13 -6.16 5.89
N ASN A 91 5.11 -7.03 5.85
CA ASN A 91 4.65 -7.66 4.60
C ASN A 91 4.11 -6.61 3.61
N ALA A 92 3.32 -5.64 4.08
CA ALA A 92 2.82 -4.56 3.23
C ALA A 92 3.96 -3.67 2.70
N VAL A 93 5.01 -3.42 3.51
CA VAL A 93 6.20 -2.68 3.10
C VAL A 93 6.97 -3.42 2.00
N LEU A 94 7.13 -4.75 2.11
CA LEU A 94 7.78 -5.57 1.08
C LEU A 94 7.03 -5.51 -0.26
N ILE A 95 5.69 -5.60 -0.22
CA ILE A 95 4.85 -5.47 -1.43
C ILE A 95 5.04 -4.09 -2.09
N CYS A 96 5.28 -3.06 -1.28
CA CYS A 96 5.40 -1.70 -1.75
C CYS A 96 6.85 -1.23 -1.94
N GLU A 97 7.86 -2.09 -1.80
CA GLU A 97 9.27 -1.67 -1.66
C GLU A 97 9.74 -0.76 -2.79
N GLN A 98 9.56 -1.20 -4.04
CA GLN A 98 9.92 -0.43 -5.24
C GLN A 98 9.12 0.88 -5.39
N MET A 99 7.89 0.92 -4.89
CA MET A 99 7.03 2.11 -4.94
C MET A 99 7.33 3.09 -3.80
N LEU A 100 7.94 2.63 -2.71
CA LEU A 100 8.29 3.42 -1.54
C LEU A 100 9.66 4.11 -1.66
N GLU A 101 10.52 3.69 -2.60
CA GLU A 101 11.86 4.28 -2.79
C GLU A 101 11.81 5.80 -3.04
N GLU A 102 10.74 6.30 -3.66
CA GLU A 102 10.50 7.73 -3.86
C GLU A 102 10.27 8.52 -2.54
N TYR A 103 10.02 7.82 -1.43
CA TYR A 103 9.65 8.39 -0.14
C TYR A 103 10.59 7.94 1.00
N PRO A 104 11.84 8.47 1.05
CA PRO A 104 12.88 8.00 1.97
C PRO A 104 12.50 8.13 3.45
N ARG A 105 11.68 9.13 3.81
CA ARG A 105 11.18 9.31 5.18
C ARG A 105 10.21 8.21 5.63
N VAL A 106 9.38 7.72 4.73
CA VAL A 106 8.45 6.61 5.03
C VAL A 106 9.25 5.32 5.18
N VAL A 107 10.19 5.09 4.27
CA VAL A 107 11.10 3.93 4.31
C VAL A 107 11.91 3.91 5.61
N SER A 108 12.48 5.04 6.02
CA SER A 108 13.24 5.12 7.27
C SER A 108 12.38 4.81 8.50
N CYS A 109 11.15 5.33 8.55
CA CYS A 109 10.21 5.03 9.64
C CYS A 109 9.77 3.56 9.65
N CYS A 110 9.51 2.98 8.48
CA CYS A 110 9.17 1.56 8.36
C CYS A 110 10.33 0.65 8.79
N ARG A 111 11.58 1.04 8.51
CA ARG A 111 12.78 0.30 8.92
C ARG A 111 13.11 0.45 10.40
N SER A 112 12.81 1.59 11.03
CA SER A 112 13.04 1.81 12.46
C SER A 112 11.95 1.20 13.36
N LEU A 113 10.75 0.96 12.82
CA LEU A 113 9.59 0.47 13.57
C LEU A 113 9.81 -0.88 14.29
N PRO A 114 10.49 -1.89 13.72
CA PRO A 114 10.71 -3.17 14.39
C PRO A 114 11.64 -3.07 15.60
N GLU A 115 12.70 -2.26 15.51
CA GLU A 115 13.62 -2.07 16.63
C GLU A 115 12.93 -1.27 17.75
N ALA A 116 12.21 -0.21 17.40
CA ALA A 116 11.41 0.56 18.36
C ALA A 116 10.31 -0.29 19.03
N HIS A 117 9.67 -1.19 18.29
CA HIS A 117 8.70 -2.15 18.85
C HIS A 117 9.37 -3.10 19.85
N LYS A 118 10.55 -3.65 19.50
CA LYS A 118 11.29 -4.56 20.36
C LYS A 118 11.70 -3.89 21.68
N ASP A 119 12.15 -2.64 21.63
CA ASP A 119 12.52 -1.88 22.82
C ASP A 119 11.31 -1.58 23.71
N TYR A 120 10.18 -1.24 23.09
CA TYR A 120 8.91 -1.06 23.81
C TYR A 120 8.41 -2.35 24.48
N VAL A 121 8.40 -3.48 23.77
CA VAL A 121 7.97 -4.79 24.33
C VAL A 121 8.87 -5.24 25.48
N ARG A 122 10.16 -4.90 25.42
CA ARG A 122 11.12 -5.18 26.49
C ARG A 122 10.98 -4.23 27.69
N GLY A 123 10.21 -3.15 27.56
CA GLY A 123 10.08 -2.10 28.56
C GLY A 123 11.33 -1.22 28.69
N LEU A 124 12.18 -1.20 27.65
CA LEU A 124 13.39 -0.36 27.58
C LEU A 124 13.05 1.07 27.16
N ASP A 125 11.97 1.25 26.40
CA ASP A 125 11.53 2.55 25.90
C ASP A 125 10.00 2.68 25.95
N ASN A 126 9.52 3.92 25.85
CA ASN A 126 8.09 4.26 25.83
C ASN A 126 7.50 4.09 24.42
N ASN A 127 6.17 3.94 24.32
CA ASN A 127 5.51 3.84 23.00
C ASN A 127 5.53 5.12 22.16
N ILE A 128 6.14 6.22 22.65
CA ILE A 128 6.14 7.54 22.00
C ILE A 128 6.83 7.46 20.64
N HIS A 129 8.02 6.86 20.58
CA HIS A 129 8.79 6.76 19.34
C HIS A 129 8.07 5.90 18.29
N VAL A 130 7.44 4.81 18.73
CA VAL A 130 6.63 3.93 17.88
C VAL A 130 5.40 4.67 17.35
N LYS A 131 4.66 5.39 18.21
CA LYS A 131 3.51 6.21 17.81
C LYS A 131 3.90 7.30 16.82
N TYR A 132 5.04 7.95 17.05
CA TYR A 132 5.57 8.97 16.16
C TYR A 132 5.85 8.42 14.75
N CYS A 133 6.52 7.26 14.66
CA CYS A 133 6.76 6.59 13.38
C CYS A 133 5.45 6.26 12.65
N CYS A 134 4.45 5.71 13.36
CA CYS A 134 3.14 5.44 12.78
C CYS A 134 2.43 6.70 12.28
N HIS A 135 2.48 7.79 13.06
CA HIS A 135 1.87 9.06 12.69
C HIS A 135 2.53 9.67 11.45
N LEU A 136 3.86 9.61 11.34
CA LEU A 136 4.58 10.08 10.16
C LEU A 136 4.17 9.31 8.90
N ILE A 137 4.10 7.98 8.97
CA ILE A 137 3.69 7.14 7.84
C ILE A 137 2.24 7.45 7.41
N LEU A 138 1.34 7.68 8.36
CA LEU A 138 -0.07 7.98 8.07
C LEU A 138 -0.26 9.39 7.50
N SER A 139 0.39 10.39 8.08
CA SER A 139 0.29 11.81 7.71
C SER A 139 0.90 12.13 6.36
N GLN A 140 1.90 11.36 5.91
CA GLN A 140 2.54 11.61 4.62
C GLN A 140 1.60 11.34 3.44
N GLN A 141 1.40 12.35 2.60
CA GLN A 141 0.71 12.23 1.31
C GLN A 141 1.71 11.72 0.26
N PHE A 142 1.81 10.41 0.08
CA PHE A 142 2.57 9.82 -1.03
C PHE A 142 1.62 9.33 -2.12
N VAL A 143 1.89 9.69 -3.37
CA VAL A 143 1.15 9.25 -4.56
C VAL A 143 2.09 8.35 -5.35
N PHE A 144 1.72 7.08 -5.52
CA PHE A 144 2.46 6.19 -6.41
C PHE A 144 2.19 6.59 -7.85
N LYS A 145 3.26 6.84 -8.62
CA LYS A 145 3.18 7.24 -10.02
C LYS A 145 3.23 6.05 -10.97
#